data_AF-A0A6S7GK02-F1
#
_entry.id   AF-A0A6S7GK02-F1
#
_cell.length_a   1.000
_cell.length_b   1.000
_cell.length_c   1.000
_cell.angle_alpha   90.00
_cell.angle_beta   90.00
_cell.angle_gamma   90.00
#
_symmetry.space_group_name_H-M   'P 1'
#
loop_
_entity.id
_entity.type
_entity.pdbx_description
1 polymer ?
#
loop_
_entity_poly.entity_id
_entity_poly.type
_entity_poly.pdbx_seq_one_letter_code
_entity_poly.pdbx_strand_id
1 'polypeptide(L)'
;MNVKETRISLLHGVSFNAKGKLVWLGTFQHLQQFVEDVLNLSNGVWDGPGGHDKRFKSEKIDLRWYPDTKSITLSGTLKEEIKAKLESLASVSKSLANAEDHNKIADDHNEKEVHTNDEYKPTDKDHDLSLEAFKNQLQVLSKQVNENESALKIILNERAEKQNWADDQKLVSELAGLREENNTLKNENLRLKNENNDLNERINREKGKTKTAEEERDSMITAMRLLVVAESNTVIDKSQLPKHNPETEQSGPNGADECTTRAQMKDALKPSIQISNNRPTTSNTDIGNNEAEEPEIDSQ
;
A
#
# COMPACT_ATOMS: atom_id res chain seq x y z
N MET A 1 14.86 -10.67 -19.08
CA MET A 1 13.42 -10.49 -19.41
C MET A 1 13.30 -9.20 -20.18
N ASN A 2 12.68 -9.20 -21.36
CA ASN A 2 12.76 -8.10 -22.32
C ASN A 2 11.92 -6.90 -21.82
N VAL A 3 12.57 -5.79 -21.44
CA VAL A 3 11.92 -4.58 -20.87
C VAL A 3 10.79 -4.04 -21.75
N LYS A 4 10.87 -4.29 -23.08
CA LYS A 4 9.83 -3.92 -24.03
C LYS A 4 8.56 -4.78 -23.92
N GLU A 5 8.68 -6.09 -23.66
CA GLU A 5 7.52 -6.97 -23.44
C GLU A 5 6.83 -6.65 -22.11
N THR A 6 7.59 -6.38 -21.04
CA THR A 6 7.03 -6.02 -19.73
C THR A 6 6.26 -4.70 -19.79
N ARG A 7 6.76 -3.70 -20.52
CA ARG A 7 6.03 -2.43 -20.72
C ARG A 7 4.73 -2.61 -21.47
N ILE A 8 4.70 -3.47 -22.50
CA ILE A 8 3.48 -3.79 -23.24
C ILE A 8 2.48 -4.50 -22.33
N SER A 9 2.90 -5.46 -21.49
CA SER A 9 2.00 -6.12 -20.53
C SER A 9 1.43 -5.17 -19.46
N LEU A 10 2.21 -4.19 -19.01
CA LEU A 10 1.76 -3.17 -18.04
C LEU A 10 0.76 -2.17 -18.65
N LEU A 11 0.84 -1.90 -19.95
CA LEU A 11 -0.08 -1.01 -20.68
C LEU A 11 -1.49 -1.62 -20.89
N HIS A 12 -1.60 -2.95 -20.88
CA HIS A 12 -2.89 -3.65 -20.99
C HIS A 12 -3.68 -3.69 -19.66
N GLY A 13 -3.11 -3.15 -18.57
CA GLY A 13 -3.73 -3.14 -17.26
C GLY A 13 -4.87 -2.12 -17.11
N VAL A 14 -4.93 -1.03 -17.89
CA VAL A 14 -5.89 0.06 -17.68
C VAL A 14 -7.06 -0.03 -18.65
N SER A 15 -8.29 0.00 -18.14
CA SER A 15 -9.51 0.07 -18.95
C SER A 15 -10.61 0.91 -18.27
N PHE A 16 -11.73 1.09 -18.97
CA PHE A 16 -12.94 1.69 -18.42
C PHE A 16 -14.04 0.64 -18.35
N ASN A 17 -14.74 0.57 -17.22
CA ASN A 17 -15.94 -0.26 -17.13
C ASN A 17 -17.13 0.41 -17.84
N ALA A 18 -18.25 -0.32 -17.97
CA ALA A 18 -19.48 0.17 -18.61
C ALA A 18 -20.08 1.43 -17.94
N LYS A 19 -19.65 1.76 -16.72
CA LYS A 19 -20.06 2.97 -15.98
C LYS A 19 -19.06 4.14 -16.13
N GLY A 20 -18.07 4.02 -17.02
CA GLY A 20 -17.04 5.03 -17.25
C GLY A 20 -16.04 5.18 -16.10
N LYS A 21 -15.96 4.23 -15.18
CA LYS A 21 -14.95 4.23 -14.10
C LYS A 21 -13.68 3.55 -14.57
N LEU A 22 -12.55 4.09 -14.15
CA LEU A 22 -11.24 3.51 -14.41
C LEU A 22 -11.11 2.18 -13.66
N VAL A 23 -10.66 1.15 -14.36
CA VAL A 23 -10.42 -0.19 -13.82
C VAL A 23 -9.02 -0.67 -14.17
N TRP A 24 -8.44 -1.46 -13.26
CA TRP A 24 -7.17 -2.14 -13.42
C TRP A 24 -7.36 -3.64 -13.55
N LEU A 25 -7.07 -4.18 -14.72
CA LEU A 25 -7.26 -5.58 -15.07
C LEU A 25 -6.11 -6.48 -14.61
N GLY A 26 -4.93 -5.90 -14.31
CA GLY A 26 -3.74 -6.63 -13.86
C GLY A 26 -3.77 -7.00 -12.37
N THR A 27 -2.69 -7.64 -11.91
CA THR A 27 -2.50 -7.93 -10.48
C THR A 27 -2.07 -6.68 -9.71
N PHE A 28 -2.12 -6.75 -8.38
CA PHE A 28 -1.62 -5.67 -7.52
C PHE A 28 -0.15 -5.33 -7.79
N GLN A 29 0.70 -6.35 -7.92
CA GLN A 29 2.13 -6.16 -8.19
C GLN A 29 2.38 -5.42 -9.51
N HIS A 30 1.60 -5.72 -10.54
CA HIS A 30 1.66 -4.99 -11.81
C HIS A 30 1.17 -3.54 -11.67
N LEU A 31 0.19 -3.29 -10.79
CA LEU A 31 -0.24 -1.92 -10.50
C LEU A 31 0.87 -1.12 -9.81
N GLN A 32 1.60 -1.73 -8.88
CA GLN A 32 2.74 -1.10 -8.20
C GLN A 32 3.82 -0.69 -9.20
N GLN A 33 4.23 -1.63 -10.06
CA GLN A 33 5.19 -1.37 -11.13
C GLN A 33 4.69 -0.30 -12.09
N PHE A 34 3.41 -0.32 -12.46
CA PHE A 34 2.85 0.70 -13.34
C PHE A 34 2.89 2.11 -12.74
N VAL A 35 2.59 2.25 -11.45
CA VAL A 35 2.64 3.54 -10.74
C VAL A 35 4.08 4.08 -10.69
N GLU A 36 5.06 3.21 -10.46
CA GLU A 36 6.47 3.58 -10.39
C GLU A 36 7.06 3.86 -11.78
N ASP A 37 6.89 2.94 -12.73
CA ASP A 37 7.56 2.96 -14.04
C ASP A 37 6.85 3.80 -15.11
N VAL A 38 5.51 3.85 -15.07
CA VAL A 38 4.70 4.51 -16.12
C VAL A 38 4.15 5.84 -15.63
N LEU A 39 3.68 5.91 -14.39
CA LEU A 39 3.23 7.17 -13.81
C LEU A 39 4.37 8.01 -13.21
N ASN A 40 5.59 7.45 -13.06
CA ASN A 40 6.73 8.12 -12.43
C ASN A 40 6.42 8.64 -11.02
N LEU A 41 5.63 7.89 -10.25
CA LEU A 41 5.25 8.22 -8.89
C LEU A 41 6.08 7.37 -7.91
N SER A 42 7.35 7.71 -7.75
CA SER A 42 8.29 6.96 -6.90
C SER A 42 8.32 7.41 -5.43
N ASN A 43 7.76 8.58 -5.11
CA ASN A 43 7.86 9.18 -3.77
C ASN A 43 6.66 8.88 -2.86
N GLY A 44 5.87 7.85 -3.16
CA GLY A 44 4.69 7.49 -2.36
C GLY A 44 4.87 6.19 -1.61
N VAL A 45 3.98 5.98 -0.63
CA VAL A 45 3.94 4.78 0.20
C VAL A 45 2.72 3.96 -0.19
N TRP A 46 2.92 2.66 -0.38
CA TRP A 46 1.84 1.69 -0.52
C TRP A 46 1.37 1.24 0.86
N ASP A 47 0.11 1.51 1.17
CA ASP A 47 -0.57 0.97 2.34
C ASP A 47 -1.43 -0.26 1.94
N GLY A 48 -1.10 -1.40 2.57
CA GLY A 48 -2.04 -2.48 2.87
C GLY A 48 -1.81 -3.84 2.21
N PRO A 49 -1.33 -4.85 2.96
CA PRO A 49 -1.63 -6.26 2.70
C PRO A 49 -3.04 -6.67 3.19
N GLY A 50 -3.68 -5.93 4.12
CA GLY A 50 -4.84 -6.40 4.90
C GLY A 50 -6.11 -5.53 4.91
N GLY A 51 -6.51 -4.92 3.79
CA GLY A 51 -7.75 -4.15 3.67
C GLY A 51 -8.52 -4.45 2.37
N HIS A 52 -9.81 -4.08 2.33
CA HIS A 52 -10.70 -4.18 1.15
C HIS A 52 -10.23 -3.33 -0.05
N ASP A 53 -9.32 -2.38 0.18
CA ASP A 53 -8.64 -1.60 -0.85
C ASP A 53 -7.13 -1.56 -0.62
N LYS A 54 -6.39 -1.38 -1.71
CA LYS A 54 -4.95 -1.12 -1.72
C LYS A 54 -4.75 0.36 -2.04
N ARG A 55 -3.85 1.03 -1.31
CA ARG A 55 -3.69 2.47 -1.43
C ARG A 55 -2.25 2.85 -1.71
N PHE A 56 -2.03 3.69 -2.69
CA PHE A 56 -0.78 4.43 -2.87
C PHE A 56 -0.99 5.88 -2.48
N LYS A 57 -0.18 6.36 -1.54
CA LYS A 57 -0.27 7.74 -1.06
C LYS A 57 1.07 8.44 -1.21
N SER A 58 1.06 9.56 -1.92
CA SER A 58 2.16 10.52 -2.01
C SER A 58 1.70 11.90 -1.56
N GLU A 59 2.60 12.87 -1.56
CA GLU A 59 2.28 14.27 -1.28
C GLU A 59 1.22 14.84 -2.24
N LYS A 60 1.24 14.41 -3.50
CA LYS A 60 0.47 15.05 -4.59
C LYS A 60 -0.69 14.21 -5.12
N ILE A 61 -0.71 12.91 -4.81
CA ILE A 61 -1.76 11.98 -5.25
C ILE A 61 -2.02 10.88 -4.23
N ASP A 62 -3.29 10.52 -4.10
CA ASP A 62 -3.81 9.37 -3.39
C ASP A 62 -4.58 8.50 -4.40
N LEU A 63 -4.06 7.30 -4.65
CA LEU A 63 -4.61 6.30 -5.56
C LEU A 63 -5.12 5.13 -4.72
N ARG A 64 -6.40 4.81 -4.86
CA ARG A 64 -6.98 3.61 -4.24
C ARG A 64 -7.42 2.63 -5.30
N TRP A 65 -7.10 1.37 -5.08
CA TRP A 65 -7.51 0.26 -5.94
C TRP A 65 -8.32 -0.74 -5.12
N TYR A 66 -9.50 -1.08 -5.61
CA TYR A 66 -10.41 -2.02 -4.97
C TYR A 66 -10.31 -3.36 -5.71
N PRO A 67 -9.70 -4.41 -5.13
CA PRO A 67 -9.48 -5.69 -5.81
C PRO A 67 -10.78 -6.32 -6.31
N ASP A 68 -11.84 -6.29 -5.48
CA ASP A 68 -13.14 -6.94 -5.77
C ASP A 68 -13.81 -6.38 -7.02
N THR A 69 -13.74 -5.05 -7.19
CA THR A 69 -14.35 -4.35 -8.33
C THR A 69 -13.34 -4.00 -9.42
N LYS A 70 -12.06 -4.28 -9.16
CA LYS A 70 -10.91 -3.85 -9.95
C LYS A 70 -10.87 -2.34 -10.21
N SER A 71 -11.60 -1.52 -9.46
CA SER A 71 -11.75 -0.09 -9.75
C SER A 71 -10.62 0.73 -9.14
N ILE A 72 -10.24 1.81 -9.81
CA ILE A 72 -9.28 2.80 -9.32
C ILE A 72 -10.01 4.11 -9.02
N THR A 73 -9.72 4.70 -7.87
CA THR A 73 -10.08 6.08 -7.55
C THR A 73 -8.81 6.92 -7.33
N LEU A 74 -8.86 8.15 -7.81
CA LEU A 74 -7.76 9.11 -7.74
C LEU A 74 -8.24 10.38 -7.03
N SER A 75 -7.44 10.86 -6.08
CA SER A 75 -7.63 12.13 -5.38
C SER A 75 -6.28 12.83 -5.19
N GLY A 76 -6.30 14.16 -5.03
CA GLY A 76 -5.09 14.98 -4.88
C GLY A 76 -4.89 15.98 -6.02
N THR A 77 -3.81 16.73 -5.96
CA THR A 77 -3.53 17.86 -6.86
C THR A 77 -3.16 17.42 -8.27
N LEU A 78 -2.57 16.22 -8.43
CA LEU A 78 -2.22 15.64 -9.75
C LEU A 78 -3.32 14.75 -10.34
N LYS A 79 -4.52 14.71 -9.73
CA LYS A 79 -5.60 13.80 -10.13
C LYS A 79 -5.95 13.92 -11.60
N GLU A 80 -6.18 15.14 -12.09
CA GLU A 80 -6.65 15.33 -13.47
C GLU A 80 -5.56 15.03 -14.51
N GLU A 81 -4.30 15.32 -14.20
CA GLU A 81 -3.15 14.99 -15.06
C GLU A 81 -2.96 13.48 -15.17
N ILE A 82 -2.95 12.78 -14.04
CA ILE A 82 -2.82 11.32 -14.00
C ILE A 82 -4.02 10.65 -14.65
N LYS A 83 -5.22 11.17 -14.40
CA LYS A 83 -6.44 10.69 -15.05
C LYS A 83 -6.31 10.82 -16.57
N ALA A 84 -5.99 12.00 -17.11
CA ALA A 84 -5.81 12.22 -18.54
C ALA A 84 -4.77 11.26 -19.17
N LYS A 85 -3.66 11.02 -18.46
CA LYS A 85 -2.64 10.05 -18.88
C LYS A 85 -3.21 8.63 -18.96
N LEU A 86 -3.98 8.20 -17.94
CA LEU A 86 -4.63 6.89 -17.93
C LEU A 86 -5.70 6.75 -19.02
N GLU A 87 -6.46 7.82 -19.33
CA GLU A 87 -7.47 7.77 -20.40
C GLU A 87 -6.80 7.66 -21.78
N SER A 88 -5.69 8.37 -21.98
CA SER A 88 -4.87 8.25 -23.19
C SER A 88 -4.37 6.81 -23.37
N LEU A 89 -3.82 6.20 -22.33
CA LEU A 89 -3.34 4.82 -22.38
C LEU A 89 -4.45 3.81 -22.66
N ALA A 90 -5.60 3.93 -21.98
CA ALA A 90 -6.76 3.07 -22.22
C ALA A 90 -7.31 3.19 -23.66
N SER A 91 -7.18 4.37 -24.28
CA SER A 91 -7.58 4.60 -25.66
C SER A 91 -6.64 3.94 -26.67
N VAL A 92 -5.33 3.93 -26.39
CA VAL A 92 -4.34 3.20 -27.21
C VAL A 92 -4.60 1.69 -27.15
N SER A 93 -4.88 1.14 -25.97
CA SER A 93 -5.17 -0.29 -25.81
C SER A 93 -6.42 -0.72 -26.57
N LYS A 94 -7.46 0.13 -26.65
CA LYS A 94 -8.65 -0.15 -27.49
C LYS A 94 -8.34 -0.12 -28.99
N SER A 95 -7.49 0.81 -29.43
CA SER A 95 -7.10 0.92 -30.84
C SER A 95 -6.28 -0.30 -31.31
N LEU A 96 -5.39 -0.79 -30.46
CA LEU A 96 -4.54 -1.95 -30.77
C LEU A 96 -5.32 -3.27 -30.80
N ALA A 97 -6.27 -3.47 -29.86
CA ALA A 97 -7.14 -4.64 -29.86
C ALA A 97 -8.02 -4.73 -31.13
N ASN A 98 -8.46 -3.58 -31.68
CA ASN A 98 -9.23 -3.55 -32.92
C ASN A 98 -8.36 -3.80 -34.17
N ALA A 99 -7.05 -3.53 -34.12
CA ALA A 99 -6.15 -3.73 -35.25
C ALA A 99 -5.76 -5.21 -35.43
N GLU A 100 -5.75 -6.01 -34.37
CA GLU A 100 -5.47 -7.46 -34.42
C GLU A 100 -6.63 -8.27 -35.04
N ASP A 101 -7.87 -7.77 -35.00
CA ASP A 101 -9.04 -8.43 -35.61
C ASP A 101 -9.13 -8.25 -37.14
N HIS A 102 -8.50 -7.22 -37.70
CA HIS A 102 -8.56 -6.95 -39.14
C HIS A 102 -7.54 -7.74 -39.98
N ASN A 103 -6.63 -8.48 -39.35
CA ASN A 103 -5.59 -9.24 -40.06
C ASN A 103 -5.95 -10.71 -40.33
N LYS A 104 -7.24 -11.08 -40.18
CA LYS A 104 -7.76 -12.45 -40.46
C LYS A 104 -8.65 -12.54 -41.71
N ILE A 105 -8.78 -11.49 -42.51
CA ILE A 105 -9.62 -11.47 -43.72
C ILE A 105 -8.78 -11.06 -44.94
N ALA A 106 -7.81 -11.89 -45.33
CA ALA A 106 -7.12 -11.73 -46.62
C ALA A 106 -6.48 -13.06 -47.03
N ASP A 107 -7.27 -14.13 -47.18
CA ASP A 107 -6.78 -15.39 -47.75
C ASP A 107 -7.89 -16.18 -48.44
N ASP A 108 -8.84 -15.49 -49.09
CA ASP A 108 -9.82 -16.20 -49.92
C ASP A 108 -10.46 -15.31 -51.01
N HIS A 109 -9.75 -15.07 -52.12
CA HIS A 109 -10.35 -14.69 -53.40
C HIS A 109 -9.48 -15.26 -54.55
N ASN A 110 -9.86 -16.40 -55.13
CA ASN A 110 -10.84 -16.57 -56.21
C ASN A 110 -10.19 -16.45 -57.61
N GLU A 111 -9.47 -17.49 -58.03
CA GLU A 111 -9.14 -17.73 -59.44
C GLU A 111 -10.39 -18.26 -60.16
N LYS A 112 -11.12 -17.37 -60.84
CA LYS A 112 -12.00 -17.76 -61.94
C LYS A 112 -11.24 -17.59 -63.24
N GLU A 113 -10.83 -18.72 -63.81
CA GLU A 113 -10.41 -18.82 -65.21
C GLU A 113 -11.53 -18.33 -66.13
N VAL A 114 -11.21 -17.32 -66.96
CA VAL A 114 -11.97 -17.01 -68.16
C VAL A 114 -11.06 -17.34 -69.34
N HIS A 115 -11.37 -18.45 -70.00
CA HIS A 115 -10.86 -18.77 -71.34
C HIS A 115 -11.39 -17.74 -72.35
N THR A 116 -10.45 -17.08 -73.03
CA THR A 116 -10.70 -16.54 -74.38
C THR A 116 -9.55 -16.99 -75.28
N ASN A 117 -9.86 -17.91 -76.19
CA ASN A 117 -9.02 -18.26 -77.33
C ASN A 117 -9.04 -17.08 -78.30
N ASP A 118 -7.92 -16.39 -78.44
CA ASP A 118 -7.60 -15.65 -79.66
C ASP A 118 -6.20 -16.09 -80.14
N GLU A 119 -6.18 -16.54 -81.38
CA GLU A 119 -5.07 -17.15 -82.08
C GLU A 119 -3.97 -16.10 -82.35
N TYR A 120 -2.97 -16.03 -81.48
CA TYR A 120 -1.79 -15.19 -81.66
C TYR A 120 -0.76 -15.94 -82.50
N LYS A 121 -0.52 -15.49 -83.74
CA LYS A 121 0.65 -15.89 -84.53
C LYS A 121 1.85 -15.01 -84.15
N PRO A 122 2.90 -15.54 -83.50
CA PRO A 122 4.07 -14.75 -83.18
C PRO A 122 5.00 -14.69 -84.40
N THR A 123 5.45 -13.49 -84.74
CA THR A 123 6.58 -13.26 -85.65
C THR A 123 7.89 -13.38 -84.88
N ASP A 124 8.73 -14.33 -85.29
CA ASP A 124 9.97 -14.83 -84.68
C ASP A 124 11.15 -13.83 -84.47
N LYS A 125 10.93 -12.51 -84.41
CA LYS A 125 12.05 -11.54 -84.35
C LYS A 125 12.09 -10.58 -83.16
N ASP A 126 11.05 -10.51 -82.34
CA ASP A 126 10.99 -9.59 -81.20
C ASP A 126 11.12 -10.28 -79.82
N HIS A 127 11.14 -11.62 -79.77
CA HIS A 127 11.23 -12.37 -78.52
C HIS A 127 12.66 -12.49 -77.93
N ASP A 128 13.70 -12.42 -78.76
CA ASP A 128 15.08 -12.59 -78.29
C ASP A 128 15.59 -11.40 -77.45
N LEU A 129 15.14 -10.19 -77.75
CA LEU A 129 15.46 -8.98 -76.96
C LEU A 129 14.76 -8.98 -75.59
N SER A 130 13.58 -9.57 -75.50
CA SER A 130 12.79 -9.71 -74.26
C SER A 130 13.39 -10.77 -73.33
N LEU A 131 13.86 -11.90 -73.89
CA LEU A 131 14.46 -12.98 -73.12
C LEU A 131 15.80 -12.57 -72.50
N GLU A 132 16.62 -11.83 -73.24
CA GLU A 132 17.92 -11.37 -72.74
C GLU A 132 17.77 -10.27 -71.68
N ALA A 133 16.78 -9.38 -71.82
CA ALA A 133 16.42 -8.41 -70.78
C ALA A 133 15.95 -9.10 -69.49
N PHE A 134 15.17 -10.18 -69.61
CA PHE A 134 14.69 -10.97 -68.48
C PHE A 134 15.83 -11.71 -67.76
N LYS A 135 16.78 -12.31 -68.50
CA LYS A 135 17.98 -12.94 -67.92
C LYS A 135 18.83 -11.95 -67.13
N ASN A 136 19.03 -10.74 -67.67
CA ASN A 136 19.76 -9.68 -66.99
C ASN A 136 19.06 -9.26 -65.69
N GLN A 137 17.73 -9.16 -65.68
CA GLN A 137 16.96 -8.90 -64.45
C GLN A 137 17.10 -10.03 -63.42
N LEU A 138 17.04 -11.29 -63.84
CA LEU A 138 17.25 -12.44 -62.95
C LEU A 138 18.65 -12.44 -62.32
N GLN A 139 19.67 -12.05 -63.09
CA GLN A 139 21.04 -11.97 -62.59
C GLN A 139 21.21 -10.84 -61.56
N VAL A 140 20.57 -9.69 -61.80
CA VAL A 140 20.52 -8.58 -60.83
C VAL A 140 19.82 -9.01 -59.54
N LEU A 141 18.65 -9.64 -59.65
CA LEU A 141 17.91 -10.14 -58.49
C LEU A 141 18.69 -11.20 -57.71
N SER A 142 19.35 -12.14 -58.40
CA SER A 142 20.18 -13.16 -57.77
C SER A 142 21.34 -12.54 -56.99
N LYS A 143 22.00 -11.53 -57.55
CA LYS A 143 23.06 -10.78 -56.86
C LYS A 143 22.52 -10.10 -55.60
N GLN A 144 21.35 -9.46 -55.72
CA GLN A 144 20.72 -8.73 -54.62
C GLN A 144 20.26 -9.66 -53.49
N VAL A 145 19.78 -10.87 -53.82
CA VAL A 145 19.45 -11.91 -52.83
C VAL A 145 20.69 -12.35 -52.06
N ASN A 146 21.82 -12.57 -52.74
CA ASN A 146 23.08 -12.97 -52.09
C ASN A 146 23.65 -11.86 -51.17
N GLU A 147 23.53 -10.61 -51.59
CA GLU A 147 23.91 -9.45 -50.78
C GLU A 147 23.03 -9.34 -49.52
N ASN A 148 21.71 -9.53 -49.67
CA ASN A 148 20.77 -9.52 -48.56
C ASN A 148 21.02 -10.68 -47.58
N GLU A 149 21.32 -11.89 -48.07
CA GLU A 149 21.67 -13.02 -47.22
C GLU A 149 22.93 -12.75 -46.40
N SER A 150 23.93 -12.14 -47.02
CA SER A 150 25.18 -11.76 -46.34
C SER A 150 24.95 -10.68 -45.27
N ALA A 151 24.14 -9.67 -45.57
CA ALA A 151 23.77 -8.63 -44.62
C ALA A 151 22.98 -9.21 -43.42
N LEU A 152 22.05 -10.14 -43.68
CA LEU A 152 21.30 -10.83 -42.62
C LEU A 152 22.22 -11.64 -41.70
N LYS A 153 23.22 -12.35 -42.24
CA LYS A 153 24.21 -13.08 -41.43
C LYS A 153 25.02 -12.14 -40.52
N ILE A 154 25.42 -10.97 -41.02
CA ILE A 154 26.13 -9.97 -40.21
C ILE A 154 25.24 -9.46 -39.08
N ILE A 155 23.99 -9.09 -39.39
CA ILE A 155 23.03 -8.61 -38.39
C ILE A 155 22.76 -9.67 -37.31
N LEU A 156 22.63 -10.94 -37.70
CA LEU A 156 22.44 -12.06 -36.77
C LEU A 156 23.66 -12.26 -35.85
N ASN A 157 24.88 -12.20 -36.39
CA ASN A 157 26.09 -12.30 -35.59
C ASN A 157 26.23 -11.09 -34.64
N GLU A 158 26.02 -9.86 -35.12
CA GLU A 158 26.03 -8.68 -34.26
C GLU A 158 24.98 -8.76 -33.16
N ARG A 159 23.80 -9.31 -33.45
CA ARG A 159 22.75 -9.51 -32.44
C ARG A 159 23.14 -10.56 -31.41
N ALA A 160 23.80 -11.64 -31.82
CA ALA A 160 24.31 -12.66 -30.92
C ALA A 160 25.42 -12.11 -30.00
N GLU A 161 26.30 -11.26 -30.53
CA GLU A 161 27.37 -10.59 -29.76
C GLU A 161 26.82 -9.49 -28.84
N LYS A 162 25.83 -8.71 -29.29
CA LYS A 162 25.17 -7.66 -28.49
C LYS A 162 24.20 -8.22 -27.45
N GLN A 163 23.85 -9.50 -27.51
CA GLN A 163 23.14 -10.21 -26.45
C GLN A 163 24.13 -10.51 -25.31
N ASN A 164 24.61 -9.42 -24.70
CA ASN A 164 25.70 -9.40 -23.77
C ASN A 164 25.19 -9.87 -22.40
N TRP A 165 25.27 -11.19 -22.17
CA TRP A 165 24.89 -11.86 -20.93
C TRP A 165 25.61 -11.31 -19.68
N ALA A 166 26.70 -10.56 -19.86
CA ALA A 166 27.49 -9.98 -18.77
C ALA A 166 26.71 -8.94 -17.96
N ASP A 167 25.94 -8.07 -18.61
CA ASP A 167 25.16 -7.03 -17.92
C ASP A 167 23.98 -7.65 -17.16
N ASP A 168 23.31 -8.63 -17.77
CA ASP A 168 22.25 -9.39 -17.12
C ASP A 168 22.79 -10.20 -15.92
N GLN A 169 23.97 -10.82 -16.03
CA GLN A 169 24.61 -11.51 -14.90
C GLN A 169 24.99 -10.57 -13.76
N LYS A 170 25.49 -9.37 -14.09
CA LYS A 170 25.79 -8.34 -13.08
C LYS A 170 24.54 -7.91 -12.33
N LEU A 171 23.44 -7.63 -13.05
CA LEU A 171 22.15 -7.27 -12.46
C LEU A 171 21.59 -8.42 -11.59
N VAL A 172 21.73 -9.68 -12.02
CA VAL A 172 21.31 -10.84 -11.24
C VAL A 172 22.12 -10.97 -9.94
N SER A 173 23.44 -10.74 -9.99
CA SER A 173 24.29 -10.75 -8.80
C SER A 173 23.94 -9.63 -7.83
N GLU A 174 23.66 -8.43 -8.34
CA GLU A 174 23.25 -7.29 -7.52
C GLU A 174 21.88 -7.53 -6.85
N LEU A 175 20.92 -8.07 -7.60
CA LEU A 175 19.62 -8.51 -7.07
C LEU A 175 19.75 -9.58 -5.99
N ALA A 176 20.70 -10.51 -6.14
CA ALA A 176 20.97 -11.52 -5.11
C ALA A 176 21.51 -10.88 -3.83
N GLY A 177 22.46 -9.95 -3.94
CA GLY A 177 23.00 -9.21 -2.79
C GLY A 177 21.94 -8.39 -2.06
N LEU A 178 21.10 -7.66 -2.81
CA LEU A 178 20.00 -6.87 -2.22
C LEU A 178 18.97 -7.75 -1.52
N ARG A 179 18.70 -8.96 -2.02
CA ARG A 179 17.79 -9.91 -1.36
C ARG A 179 18.36 -10.42 -0.04
N GLU A 180 19.66 -10.70 0.01
CA GLU A 180 20.35 -11.14 1.22
C GLU A 180 20.36 -10.03 2.29
N GLU A 181 20.67 -8.79 1.89
CA GLU A 181 20.59 -7.63 2.77
C GLU A 181 19.18 -7.42 3.33
N ASN A 182 18.15 -7.50 2.47
CA ASN A 182 16.75 -7.37 2.89
C ASN A 182 16.34 -8.45 3.89
N ASN A 183 16.77 -9.70 3.68
CA ASN A 183 16.54 -10.78 4.64
C ASN A 183 17.22 -10.51 5.98
N THR A 184 18.44 -9.98 5.97
CA THR A 184 19.19 -9.62 7.17
C THR A 184 18.47 -8.50 7.95
N LEU A 185 18.06 -7.43 7.26
CA LEU A 185 17.32 -6.32 7.85
C LEU A 185 15.96 -6.77 8.41
N LYS A 186 15.27 -7.68 7.74
CA LYS A 186 14.00 -8.25 8.22
C LYS A 186 14.18 -9.04 9.52
N ASN A 187 15.24 -9.83 9.61
CA ASN A 187 15.57 -10.59 10.82
C ASN A 187 15.95 -9.66 11.98
N GLU A 188 16.72 -8.61 11.71
CA GLU A 188 17.06 -7.62 12.74
C GLU A 188 15.83 -6.84 13.22
N ASN A 189 14.94 -6.45 12.31
CA ASN A 189 13.70 -5.78 12.67
C ASN A 189 12.80 -6.67 13.55
N LEU A 190 12.74 -7.98 13.26
CA LEU A 190 12.05 -8.95 14.11
C LEU A 190 12.69 -9.05 15.51
N ARG A 191 14.03 -9.09 15.57
CA ARG A 191 14.78 -9.10 16.84
C ARG A 191 14.46 -7.85 17.68
N LEU A 192 14.54 -6.66 17.09
CA LEU A 192 14.25 -5.38 17.75
C LEU A 192 12.80 -5.29 18.20
N LYS A 193 11.86 -5.83 17.42
CA LYS A 193 10.45 -5.89 17.81
C LYS A 193 10.24 -6.76 19.06
N ASN A 194 10.91 -7.90 19.14
CA ASN A 194 10.85 -8.75 20.32
C ASN A 194 11.48 -8.08 21.54
N GLU A 195 12.62 -7.40 21.37
CA GLU A 195 13.27 -6.64 22.43
C GLU A 195 12.38 -5.50 22.95
N ASN A 196 11.73 -4.75 22.06
CA ASN A 196 10.76 -3.72 22.44
C ASN A 196 9.57 -4.29 23.23
N ASN A 197 9.09 -5.48 22.87
CA ASN A 197 8.02 -6.13 23.61
C ASN A 197 8.46 -6.50 25.04
N ASP A 198 9.63 -7.12 25.20
CA ASP A 198 10.18 -7.45 26.53
C ASP A 198 10.40 -6.20 27.39
N LEU A 199 10.94 -5.13 26.80
CA LEU A 199 11.11 -3.85 27.49
C LEU A 199 9.77 -3.25 27.92
N ASN A 200 8.75 -3.30 27.08
CA ASN A 200 7.40 -2.84 27.44
C ASN A 200 6.79 -3.66 28.58
N GLU A 201 6.96 -4.99 28.56
CA GLU A 201 6.53 -5.85 29.66
C GLU A 201 7.26 -5.54 30.96
N ARG A 202 8.57 -5.27 30.90
CA ARG A 202 9.36 -4.85 32.06
C ARG A 202 8.89 -3.51 32.61
N ILE A 203 8.63 -2.53 31.74
CA ILE A 203 8.09 -1.22 32.14
C ILE A 203 6.74 -1.39 32.84
N ASN A 204 5.84 -2.23 32.31
CA ASN A 204 4.53 -2.45 32.91
C ASN A 204 4.63 -3.13 34.28
N ARG A 205 5.56 -4.09 34.45
CA ARG A 205 5.84 -4.69 35.75
C ARG A 205 6.35 -3.66 36.76
N GLU A 206 7.29 -2.82 36.37
CA GLU A 206 7.82 -1.77 37.26
C GLU A 206 6.75 -0.73 37.61
N LYS A 207 5.91 -0.31 36.66
CA LYS A 207 4.75 0.55 36.93
C LYS A 207 3.79 -0.07 37.96
N GLY A 208 3.57 -1.38 37.88
CA GLY A 208 2.78 -2.11 38.87
C GLY A 208 3.39 -2.04 40.26
N LYS A 209 4.69 -2.31 40.39
CA LYS A 209 5.42 -2.22 41.66
C LYS A 209 5.38 -0.80 42.25
N THR A 210 5.59 0.23 41.44
CA THR A 210 5.53 1.63 41.91
C THR A 210 4.15 1.99 42.42
N LYS A 211 3.09 1.48 41.78
CA LYS A 211 1.72 1.70 42.23
C LYS A 211 1.45 1.04 43.58
N THR A 212 1.90 -0.21 43.76
CA THR A 212 1.77 -0.91 45.06
C THR A 212 2.54 -0.19 46.16
N ALA A 213 3.77 0.25 45.89
CA ALA A 213 4.56 1.01 46.86
C ALA A 213 3.91 2.37 47.21
N GLU A 214 3.25 3.02 46.26
CA GLU A 214 2.47 4.24 46.49
C GLU A 214 1.25 3.98 47.37
N GLU A 215 0.49 2.90 47.11
CA GLU A 215 -0.64 2.48 47.95
C GLU A 215 -0.19 2.14 49.39
N GLU A 216 0.94 1.46 49.56
CA GLU A 216 1.54 1.17 50.87
C GLU A 216 1.96 2.45 51.62
N ARG A 217 2.62 3.39 50.91
CA ARG A 217 3.01 4.69 51.47
C ARG A 217 1.79 5.46 51.96
N ASP A 218 0.74 5.55 51.15
CA ASP A 218 -0.47 6.31 51.47
C ASP A 218 -1.25 5.66 52.64
N SER A 219 -1.25 4.33 52.72
CA SER A 219 -1.76 3.57 53.87
C SER A 219 -0.99 3.89 55.14
N MET A 220 0.35 3.89 55.09
CA MET A 220 1.20 4.23 56.23
C MET A 220 0.99 5.66 56.70
N ILE A 221 0.91 6.63 55.77
CA ILE A 221 0.58 8.03 56.10
C ILE A 221 -0.75 8.11 56.84
N THR A 222 -1.76 7.36 56.39
CA THR A 222 -3.08 7.31 57.04
C THR A 222 -2.99 6.72 58.45
N ALA A 223 -2.27 5.61 58.61
CA ALA A 223 -2.06 4.99 59.92
C ALA A 223 -1.34 5.92 60.90
N MET A 224 -0.29 6.63 60.44
CA MET A 224 0.42 7.62 61.25
C MET A 224 -0.49 8.78 61.68
N ARG A 225 -1.34 9.28 60.78
CA ARG A 225 -2.33 10.33 61.12
C ARG A 225 -3.29 9.87 62.21
N LEU A 226 -3.76 8.62 62.16
CA LEU A 226 -4.65 8.06 63.19
C LEU A 226 -3.96 7.93 64.54
N LEU A 227 -2.68 7.51 64.56
CA LEU A 227 -1.89 7.44 65.80
C LEU A 227 -1.70 8.82 66.44
N VAL A 228 -1.38 9.85 65.66
CA VAL A 228 -1.24 11.23 66.16
C VAL A 228 -2.54 11.73 66.79
N VAL A 229 -3.69 11.43 66.16
CA VAL A 229 -5.01 11.77 66.73
C VAL A 229 -5.27 11.00 68.02
N ALA A 230 -4.94 9.71 68.06
CA ALA A 230 -5.10 8.88 69.26
C ALA A 230 -4.24 9.39 70.43
N GLU A 231 -2.96 9.70 70.19
CA GLU A 231 -2.07 10.27 71.20
C GLU A 231 -2.59 11.61 71.72
N SER A 232 -3.02 12.49 70.81
CA SER A 232 -3.59 13.80 71.17
C SER A 232 -4.84 13.67 72.05
N ASN A 233 -5.67 12.64 71.83
CA ASN A 233 -6.85 12.37 72.66
C ASN A 233 -6.50 11.75 74.03
N THR A 234 -5.43 10.96 74.13
CA THR A 234 -5.00 10.38 75.43
C THR A 234 -4.36 11.41 76.38
N VAL A 235 -3.88 12.54 75.86
CA VAL A 235 -3.35 13.65 76.67
C VAL A 235 -4.48 14.47 77.31
N ILE A 236 -5.66 14.53 76.67
CA ILE A 236 -6.82 15.27 77.19
C ILE A 236 -7.51 14.52 78.34
N ASP A 237 -7.37 13.20 78.43
CA ASP A 237 -8.09 12.37 79.42
C ASP A 237 -7.33 12.19 80.76
N LYS A 238 -6.18 12.84 80.95
CA LYS A 238 -5.37 12.74 82.20
C LYS A 238 -5.24 14.02 83.00
N SER A 239 -5.83 15.13 82.57
CA SER A 239 -5.85 16.36 83.34
C SER A 239 -7.29 16.81 83.62
N GLN A 240 -7.65 16.68 84.90
CA GLN A 240 -8.76 17.37 85.58
C GLN A 240 -10.15 16.70 85.53
N LEU A 241 -10.37 15.81 86.51
CA LEU A 241 -11.64 15.77 87.23
C LEU A 241 -11.67 16.92 88.25
N PRO A 242 -12.72 17.77 88.25
CA PRO A 242 -13.22 18.35 89.48
C PRO A 242 -14.60 17.78 89.84
N LYS A 243 -14.73 17.43 91.12
CA LYS A 243 -15.96 17.08 91.84
C LYS A 243 -16.86 18.32 92.00
N HIS A 244 -18.20 18.15 91.88
CA HIS A 244 -19.32 18.94 92.46
C HIS A 244 -19.29 20.48 92.26
N ASN A 245 -20.36 21.25 92.07
CA ASN A 245 -21.82 21.16 92.26
C ASN A 245 -22.47 22.29 91.40
N PRO A 246 -23.80 22.33 91.19
CA PRO A 246 -24.46 23.29 90.31
C PRO A 246 -24.94 24.53 91.09
N GLU A 247 -24.71 25.74 90.55
CA GLU A 247 -25.52 26.93 90.84
C GLU A 247 -25.25 28.04 89.80
N THR A 248 -26.28 28.31 89.00
CA THR A 248 -26.93 29.62 88.79
C THR A 248 -26.13 30.87 88.40
N GLU A 249 -26.59 31.44 87.27
CA GLU A 249 -26.71 32.88 86.91
C GLU A 249 -25.59 33.68 86.20
N GLN A 250 -25.97 34.09 84.98
CA GLN A 250 -25.89 35.43 84.36
C GLN A 250 -24.59 36.26 84.45
N SER A 251 -23.99 36.52 83.28
CA SER A 251 -23.91 37.83 82.59
C SER A 251 -22.72 37.88 81.60
N GLY A 252 -22.94 38.36 80.38
CA GLY A 252 -21.88 38.60 79.37
C GLY A 252 -21.15 39.95 79.58
N PRO A 253 -20.50 40.57 78.57
CA PRO A 253 -20.23 40.12 77.19
C PRO A 253 -18.75 40.35 76.74
N ASN A 254 -18.49 40.09 75.46
CA ASN A 254 -17.37 40.49 74.60
C ASN A 254 -16.23 39.49 74.40
N GLY A 255 -16.01 39.13 73.13
CA GLY A 255 -14.69 38.74 72.64
C GLY A 255 -14.68 37.65 71.58
N ALA A 256 -14.95 38.06 70.33
CA ALA A 256 -14.28 37.59 69.12
C ALA A 256 -14.48 36.15 68.61
N ASP A 257 -14.58 36.10 67.29
CA ASP A 257 -14.15 35.05 66.37
C ASP A 257 -15.14 33.95 65.93
N GLU A 258 -15.72 34.27 64.77
CA GLU A 258 -15.69 33.45 63.55
C GLU A 258 -16.38 32.08 63.61
N CYS A 259 -17.70 32.17 63.50
CA CYS A 259 -18.49 31.13 62.87
C CYS A 259 -18.44 31.29 61.34
N THR A 260 -18.36 30.15 60.63
CA THR A 260 -18.69 29.95 59.20
C THR A 260 -17.53 29.99 58.20
N THR A 261 -16.94 28.82 57.86
CA THR A 261 -17.03 28.22 56.49
C THR A 261 -16.20 26.93 56.38
N ARG A 262 -16.84 25.78 56.60
CA ARG A 262 -16.33 24.44 56.24
C ARG A 262 -16.60 24.13 54.76
N ALA A 263 -16.26 25.06 53.86
CA ALA A 263 -16.56 24.93 52.44
C ALA A 263 -15.63 25.72 51.49
N GLN A 264 -14.37 26.02 51.86
CA GLN A 264 -13.42 26.64 50.92
C GLN A 264 -11.97 26.23 51.18
N MET A 265 -11.62 24.96 50.91
CA MET A 265 -10.24 24.56 50.61
C MET A 265 -10.26 23.35 49.66
N LYS A 266 -10.75 23.56 48.43
CA LYS A 266 -10.59 22.61 47.31
C LYS A 266 -10.24 23.26 45.97
N ASP A 267 -9.96 24.57 45.92
CA ASP A 267 -9.79 25.32 44.66
C ASP A 267 -8.46 26.10 44.53
N ALA A 268 -7.39 25.67 45.20
CA ALA A 268 -6.07 26.27 45.00
C ALA A 268 -5.01 25.19 44.76
N LEU A 269 -4.99 24.64 43.55
CA LEU A 269 -3.80 24.15 42.81
C LEU A 269 -4.27 23.58 41.45
N LYS A 270 -4.60 24.49 40.51
CA LYS A 270 -4.62 24.19 39.07
C LYS A 270 -3.29 24.67 38.47
N PRO A 271 -2.42 23.79 37.95
CA PRO A 271 -1.64 24.13 36.79
C PRO A 271 -2.50 23.93 35.53
N SER A 272 -2.63 25.00 34.77
CA SER A 272 -3.25 25.01 33.45
C SER A 272 -2.34 24.27 32.47
N ILE A 273 -2.74 23.07 32.03
CA ILE A 273 -2.19 22.43 30.85
C ILE A 273 -3.37 21.97 29.98
N GLN A 274 -3.52 22.63 28.84
CA GLN A 274 -4.38 22.17 27.76
C GLN A 274 -3.78 20.89 27.18
N ILE A 275 -4.45 19.75 27.36
CA ILE A 275 -4.21 18.54 26.57
C ILE A 275 -5.50 18.24 25.83
N SER A 276 -5.40 18.26 24.50
CA SER A 276 -6.47 17.92 23.57
C SER A 276 -6.87 16.45 23.73
N ASN A 277 -8.15 16.22 23.96
CA ASN A 277 -8.75 14.88 23.94
C ASN A 277 -8.96 14.44 22.49
N ASN A 278 -8.02 13.66 21.93
CA ASN A 278 -8.33 12.78 20.79
C ASN A 278 -8.61 11.36 21.31
N ARG A 279 -9.91 11.09 21.42
CA ARG A 279 -10.56 9.83 21.74
C ARG A 279 -10.37 8.82 20.60
N PRO A 280 -9.88 7.59 20.82
CA PRO A 280 -10.10 6.49 19.90
C PRO A 280 -11.54 5.98 20.11
N THR A 281 -12.39 6.13 19.11
CA THR A 281 -13.66 5.44 19.01
C THR A 281 -13.40 3.96 18.70
N THR A 282 -13.46 3.12 19.72
CA THR A 282 -13.74 1.69 19.55
C THR A 282 -15.25 1.53 19.42
N SER A 283 -15.74 1.39 18.20
CA SER A 283 -17.08 0.86 17.95
C SER A 283 -16.99 -0.67 18.03
N ASN A 284 -17.53 -1.22 19.11
CA ASN A 284 -18.08 -2.56 19.12
C ASN A 284 -19.22 -2.60 18.09
N THR A 285 -19.15 -3.54 17.15
CA THR A 285 -20.35 -4.04 16.48
C THR A 285 -20.53 -5.48 16.90
N ASP A 286 -21.69 -5.70 17.51
CA ASP A 286 -22.19 -6.97 17.99
C ASP A 286 -22.29 -8.04 16.91
N ILE A 287 -22.19 -9.26 17.43
CA ILE A 287 -22.33 -10.56 16.80
C ILE A 287 -23.76 -10.71 16.24
N GLY A 288 -23.87 -10.95 14.95
CA GLY A 288 -25.05 -11.52 14.31
C GLY A 288 -24.70 -12.91 13.78
N ASN A 289 -25.12 -13.94 14.51
CA ASN A 289 -25.09 -15.33 14.08
C ASN A 289 -25.91 -15.49 12.80
N ASN A 290 -25.33 -16.10 11.77
CA ASN A 290 -26.09 -16.85 10.77
C ASN A 290 -25.33 -18.15 10.50
N GLU A 291 -26.00 -19.24 10.84
CA GLU A 291 -25.66 -20.61 10.48
C GLU A 291 -25.52 -20.73 8.95
N ALA A 292 -24.46 -21.42 8.52
CA ALA A 292 -24.39 -22.01 7.19
C ALA A 292 -23.85 -23.43 7.36
N GLU A 293 -24.70 -24.39 7.02
CA GLU A 293 -24.49 -25.83 7.02
C GLU A 293 -23.21 -26.22 6.24
N GLU A 294 -22.44 -27.13 6.83
CA GLU A 294 -21.43 -27.93 6.12
C GLU A 294 -22.13 -28.93 5.19
N PRO A 295 -21.69 -29.12 3.93
CA PRO A 295 -21.97 -30.34 3.22
C PRO A 295 -20.91 -31.39 3.58
N GLU A 296 -21.39 -32.52 4.12
CA GLU A 296 -20.66 -33.78 4.19
C GLU A 296 -20.11 -34.15 2.80
N ILE A 297 -18.79 -34.32 2.71
CA ILE A 297 -18.16 -34.99 1.57
C ILE A 297 -17.99 -36.45 1.99
N ASP A 298 -18.92 -37.27 1.50
CA ASP A 298 -18.85 -38.71 1.56
C ASP A 298 -17.61 -39.20 0.79
N SER A 299 -16.81 -40.02 1.45
CA SER A 299 -15.64 -40.69 0.86
C SER A 299 -16.09 -42.00 0.22
N GLN A 300 -16.05 -42.09 -1.12
CA GLN A 300 -15.89 -43.32 -1.88
C GLN A 300 -15.00 -43.09 -3.10
#